data_AF-A0A497YS54-F1
#
_entry.id   AF-A0A497YS54-F1
#
_cell.length_a   1.000
_cell.length_b   1.000
_cell.length_c   1.000
_cell.angle_alpha   90.00
_cell.angle_beta   90.00
_cell.angle_gamma   90.00
#
_symmetry.space_group_name_H-M   'P 1'
#
loop_
_entity.id
_entity.type
_entity.pdbx_description
1 polymer ?
#
loop_
_entity_poly.entity_id
_entity_poly.type
_entity_poly.pdbx_seq_one_letter_code
_entity_poly.pdbx_strand_id
1 'polypeptide(L)'
;MTSSLQKWLPEDQEVFLTDLLDLPQPRMLSDLYQAMGYSARNTGKRAILGALARDRCKERPLVLVVEDLHWADVITMDALADLAAQLSTDRVLILLTTRIDSDPLDRTWRDRARPASLTTIDLAPISKDETEALATPFGLRHDDYVLECIRRAGGNPLFLEQLLLEGEAARGERVPGSIQSIVLSRTDRLPQLVRSALQVASVIGQRFRPELVRQLIEDPEYAFDRLIAESLVVKSGDELRFAHALIRDSAYQSPLKERGFKLHARIASLIDNDEPALMAAHLESAKDESAPRAYFEAAYAERLKIRSDCACRTWDQNRQEP
;
A
#
# COMPACT_ATOMS: atom_id res chain seq x y z
N MET A 1 13.99 18.60 -15.53
CA MET A 1 14.45 17.31 -14.95
C MET A 1 14.71 16.22 -15.99
N THR A 2 14.34 16.41 -17.26
CA THR A 2 14.52 15.43 -18.35
C THR A 2 15.97 15.26 -18.85
N SER A 3 16.83 16.28 -18.70
CA SER A 3 18.21 16.25 -19.23
C SER A 3 19.17 15.28 -18.51
N SER A 4 18.87 14.81 -17.29
CA SER A 4 19.79 13.93 -16.55
C SER A 4 19.56 12.43 -16.78
N LEU A 5 18.35 12.02 -17.19
CA LEU A 5 18.00 10.60 -17.39
C LEU A 5 18.55 10.04 -18.71
N GLN A 6 18.58 10.86 -19.77
CA GLN A 6 19.12 10.47 -21.09
C GLN A 6 20.59 10.05 -21.08
N LYS A 7 21.36 10.44 -20.05
CA LYS A 7 22.77 10.07 -19.94
C LYS A 7 22.98 8.61 -19.51
N TRP A 8 21.93 7.93 -19.02
CA TRP A 8 22.02 6.64 -18.32
C TRP A 8 21.14 5.57 -18.97
N LEU A 9 20.25 5.94 -19.89
CA LEU A 9 19.21 5.06 -20.43
C LEU A 9 19.15 5.21 -21.96
N PRO A 10 19.18 4.10 -22.71
CA PRO A 10 18.84 4.10 -24.13
C PRO A 10 17.45 4.74 -24.38
N GLU A 11 17.28 5.46 -25.49
CA GLU A 11 16.02 6.17 -25.81
C GLU A 11 14.80 5.22 -25.89
N ASP A 12 15.01 3.98 -26.31
CA ASP A 12 13.98 2.94 -26.36
C ASP A 12 13.55 2.43 -24.97
N GLN A 13 14.30 2.76 -23.92
CA GLN A 13 13.97 2.38 -22.54
C GLN A 13 13.37 3.53 -21.71
N GLU A 14 13.59 4.77 -22.11
CA GLU A 14 12.99 5.96 -21.48
C GLU A 14 11.46 5.86 -21.47
N VAL A 15 10.89 5.23 -22.50
CA VAL A 15 9.45 4.98 -22.61
C VAL A 15 8.92 4.13 -21.44
N PHE A 16 9.65 3.11 -21.01
CA PHE A 16 9.19 2.24 -19.92
C PHE A 16 9.44 2.87 -18.56
N LEU A 17 10.54 3.61 -18.41
CA LEU A 17 10.82 4.32 -17.17
C LEU A 17 9.77 5.38 -16.88
N THR A 18 9.39 6.13 -17.91
CA THR A 18 8.40 7.22 -17.77
C THR A 18 7.05 6.65 -17.34
N ASP A 19 6.62 5.52 -17.91
CA ASP A 19 5.40 4.81 -17.49
C ASP A 19 5.49 4.26 -16.07
N LEU A 20 6.64 3.67 -15.70
CA LEU A 20 6.87 3.10 -14.37
C LEU A 20 6.79 4.17 -13.26
N LEU A 21 7.24 5.39 -13.57
CA LEU A 21 7.22 6.53 -12.66
C LEU A 21 5.90 7.31 -12.71
N ASP A 22 4.91 6.83 -13.46
CA ASP A 22 3.63 7.50 -13.70
C ASP A 22 3.80 8.94 -14.22
N LEU A 23 4.81 9.13 -15.08
CA LEU A 23 5.13 10.41 -15.70
C LEU A 23 4.50 10.48 -17.11
N PRO A 24 4.21 11.68 -17.63
CA PRO A 24 3.73 11.83 -18.99
C PRO A 24 4.85 11.47 -19.99
N GLN A 25 4.54 10.57 -20.92
CA GLN A 25 5.47 10.15 -21.97
C GLN A 25 5.95 11.34 -22.83
N PRO A 26 7.27 11.44 -23.13
CA PRO A 26 7.78 12.42 -24.07
C PRO A 26 7.09 12.30 -25.44
N ARG A 27 6.84 13.43 -26.10
CA ARG A 27 6.10 13.48 -27.38
C ARG A 27 6.66 12.52 -28.44
N MET A 28 7.98 12.34 -28.49
CA MET A 28 8.64 11.47 -29.46
C MET A 28 8.46 9.97 -29.18
N LEU A 29 8.31 9.57 -27.92
CA LEU A 29 8.27 8.15 -27.53
C LEU A 29 6.85 7.62 -27.40
N SER A 30 5.86 8.48 -27.47
CA SER A 30 4.52 8.09 -27.12
C SER A 30 3.72 7.42 -28.20
N ASP A 31 3.85 7.77 -29.48
CA ASP A 31 3.21 6.97 -30.54
C ASP A 31 3.77 5.54 -30.53
N LEU A 32 5.07 5.40 -30.24
CA LEU A 32 5.72 4.11 -30.02
C LEU A 32 5.10 3.38 -28.83
N TYR A 33 5.10 3.99 -27.63
CA TYR A 33 4.53 3.38 -26.41
C TYR A 33 3.11 2.89 -26.64
N GLN A 34 2.36 3.70 -27.38
CA GLN A 34 0.96 3.48 -27.61
C GLN A 34 0.65 2.36 -28.60
N ALA A 35 1.49 2.19 -29.61
CA ALA A 35 1.45 1.05 -30.50
C ALA A 35 1.81 -0.27 -29.76
N MET A 36 2.51 -0.22 -28.63
CA MET A 36 2.85 -1.41 -27.85
C MET A 36 1.61 -2.02 -27.18
N GLY A 37 1.46 -3.34 -27.30
CA GLY A 37 0.49 -4.10 -26.51
C GLY A 37 0.87 -4.20 -25.04
N TYR A 38 -0.10 -4.54 -24.19
CA TYR A 38 0.06 -4.68 -22.73
C TYR A 38 1.28 -5.53 -22.33
N SER A 39 1.46 -6.70 -22.95
CA SER A 39 2.59 -7.60 -22.68
C SER A 39 3.95 -6.95 -22.98
N ALA A 40 4.06 -6.21 -24.08
CA ALA A 40 5.30 -5.57 -24.49
C ALA A 40 5.67 -4.41 -23.55
N ARG A 41 4.68 -3.64 -23.08
CA ARG A 41 4.87 -2.58 -22.08
C ARG A 41 5.36 -3.13 -20.74
N ASN A 42 4.70 -4.18 -20.23
CA ASN A 42 5.09 -4.81 -18.98
C ASN A 42 6.47 -5.48 -19.07
N THR A 43 6.79 -6.10 -20.21
CA THR A 43 8.12 -6.65 -20.45
C THR A 43 9.19 -5.56 -20.44
N GLY A 44 8.94 -4.43 -21.09
CA GLY A 44 9.86 -3.28 -21.07
C GLY A 44 10.02 -2.67 -19.68
N LYS A 45 8.94 -2.55 -18.90
CA LYS A 45 8.99 -2.11 -17.49
C LYS A 45 9.84 -3.03 -16.60
N ARG A 46 9.72 -4.35 -16.79
CA ARG A 46 10.55 -5.32 -16.08
C ARG A 46 12.02 -5.20 -16.48
N ALA A 47 12.29 -5.07 -17.78
CA ALA A 47 13.63 -4.92 -18.30
C ALA A 47 14.32 -3.65 -17.77
N ILE A 48 13.59 -2.53 -17.67
CA ILE A 48 14.17 -1.28 -17.19
C ILE A 48 14.48 -1.28 -15.70
N LEU A 49 13.63 -1.91 -14.88
CA LEU A 49 13.93 -2.13 -13.46
C LEU A 49 15.22 -2.92 -13.28
N GLY A 50 15.38 -4.01 -14.05
CA GLY A 50 16.62 -4.80 -14.05
C GLY A 50 17.83 -4.01 -14.51
N ALA A 51 17.70 -3.22 -15.59
CA ALA A 51 18.78 -2.39 -16.12
C ALA A 51 19.22 -1.32 -15.11
N LEU A 52 18.27 -0.62 -14.48
CA LEU A 52 18.55 0.39 -13.46
C LEU A 52 19.24 -0.21 -12.23
N ALA A 53 18.74 -1.33 -11.74
CA ALA A 53 19.36 -2.02 -10.60
C ALA A 53 20.79 -2.46 -10.92
N ARG A 54 21.00 -3.06 -12.10
CA ARG A 54 22.31 -3.51 -12.60
C ARG A 54 23.28 -2.35 -12.77
N ASP A 55 22.83 -1.23 -13.29
CA ASP A 55 23.70 -0.08 -13.47
C ASP A 55 24.10 0.53 -12.12
N ARG A 56 23.11 0.74 -11.23
CA ARG A 56 23.36 1.29 -9.90
C ARG A 56 24.28 0.40 -9.07
N CYS A 57 24.18 -0.93 -9.23
CA CYS A 57 24.99 -1.87 -8.46
C CYS A 57 26.48 -1.89 -8.86
N LYS A 58 26.85 -1.30 -10.02
CA LYS A 58 28.26 -1.14 -10.44
C LYS A 58 29.01 -0.16 -9.56
N GLU A 59 28.34 0.91 -9.12
CA GLU A 59 28.95 1.93 -8.25
C GLU A 59 29.02 1.45 -6.79
N ARG A 60 27.95 0.82 -6.29
CA ARG A 60 27.85 0.32 -4.92
C ARG A 60 26.84 -0.81 -4.81
N PRO A 61 27.00 -1.79 -3.90
CA PRO A 61 25.99 -2.82 -3.67
C PRO A 61 24.61 -2.21 -3.39
N LEU A 62 23.56 -2.85 -3.92
CA LEU A 62 22.17 -2.38 -3.84
C LEU A 62 21.33 -3.33 -2.98
N VAL A 63 20.49 -2.78 -2.11
CA VAL A 63 19.42 -3.53 -1.44
C VAL A 63 18.08 -3.03 -1.96
N LEU A 64 17.29 -3.91 -2.55
CA LEU A 64 15.92 -3.65 -2.96
C LEU A 64 14.99 -4.28 -1.93
N VAL A 65 14.16 -3.47 -1.27
CA VAL A 65 13.21 -3.95 -0.26
C VAL A 65 11.81 -3.94 -0.87
N VAL A 66 11.14 -5.09 -0.83
CA VAL A 66 9.74 -5.23 -1.26
C VAL A 66 8.94 -5.80 -0.09
N GLU A 67 8.05 -4.98 0.43
CA GLU A 67 7.27 -5.29 1.63
C GLU A 67 5.90 -5.90 1.30
N ASP A 68 5.34 -6.62 2.26
CA ASP A 68 3.96 -7.13 2.24
C ASP A 68 3.56 -7.95 1.00
N LEU A 69 4.41 -8.88 0.56
CA LEU A 69 4.16 -9.68 -0.66
C LEU A 69 2.84 -10.47 -0.65
N HIS A 70 2.30 -10.82 0.51
CA HIS A 70 1.00 -11.46 0.66
C HIS A 70 -0.19 -10.68 0.05
N TRP A 71 0.00 -9.40 -0.29
CA TRP A 71 -0.98 -8.58 -1.02
C TRP A 71 -0.71 -8.50 -2.53
N ALA A 72 0.45 -8.94 -2.99
CA ALA A 72 0.85 -8.81 -4.38
C ALA A 72 0.04 -9.76 -5.28
N ASP A 73 -0.37 -9.26 -6.44
CA ASP A 73 -1.01 -10.10 -7.45
C ASP A 73 0.00 -11.01 -8.16
N VAL A 74 -0.52 -11.99 -8.90
CA VAL A 74 0.30 -12.98 -9.64
C VAL A 74 1.24 -12.30 -10.65
N ILE A 75 0.80 -11.21 -11.29
CA ILE A 75 1.56 -10.50 -12.32
C ILE A 75 2.80 -9.83 -11.71
N THR A 76 2.64 -9.24 -10.52
CA THR A 76 3.68 -8.59 -9.74
C THR A 76 4.65 -9.62 -9.18
N MET A 77 4.15 -10.73 -8.66
CA MET A 77 4.99 -11.84 -8.18
C MET A 77 5.83 -12.44 -9.31
N ASP A 78 5.25 -12.65 -10.48
CA ASP A 78 5.97 -13.09 -11.69
C ASP A 78 7.07 -12.12 -12.11
N ALA A 79 6.77 -10.81 -12.09
CA ALA A 79 7.74 -9.77 -12.40
C ALA A 79 8.92 -9.78 -11.43
N LEU A 80 8.64 -9.99 -10.14
CA LEU A 80 9.64 -10.04 -9.09
C LEU A 80 10.54 -11.28 -9.20
N ALA A 81 9.97 -12.44 -9.57
CA ALA A 81 10.76 -13.64 -9.87
C ALA A 81 11.69 -13.41 -11.07
N ASP A 82 11.16 -12.84 -12.16
CA ASP A 82 11.94 -12.51 -13.35
C ASP A 82 13.10 -11.55 -13.01
N LEU A 83 12.83 -10.54 -12.18
CA LEU A 83 13.82 -9.57 -11.74
C LEU A 83 14.93 -10.22 -10.89
N ALA A 84 14.55 -11.09 -9.95
CA ALA A 84 15.50 -11.85 -9.14
C ALA A 84 16.41 -12.73 -10.00
N ALA A 85 15.83 -13.45 -10.97
CA ALA A 85 16.57 -14.28 -11.91
C ALA A 85 17.58 -13.44 -12.73
N GLN A 86 17.13 -12.30 -13.27
CA GLN A 86 17.97 -11.39 -14.06
C GLN A 86 19.15 -10.82 -13.26
N LEU A 87 18.94 -10.50 -11.98
CA LEU A 87 19.93 -9.86 -11.11
C LEU A 87 20.80 -10.84 -10.31
N SER A 88 20.61 -12.15 -10.51
CA SER A 88 21.26 -13.23 -9.75
C SER A 88 22.79 -13.22 -9.72
N THR A 89 23.44 -12.54 -10.66
CA THR A 89 24.90 -12.41 -10.77
C THR A 89 25.41 -10.99 -10.45
N ASP A 90 24.50 -10.07 -10.18
CA ASP A 90 24.80 -8.67 -9.89
C ASP A 90 24.96 -8.44 -8.38
N ARG A 91 25.51 -7.27 -7.99
CA ARG A 91 25.69 -6.90 -6.57
C ARG A 91 24.39 -6.35 -5.97
N VAL A 92 23.32 -7.13 -6.08
CA VAL A 92 21.98 -6.77 -5.64
C VAL A 92 21.44 -7.80 -4.64
N LEU A 93 20.98 -7.33 -3.48
CA LEU A 93 20.19 -8.11 -2.54
C LEU A 93 18.73 -7.68 -2.66
N ILE A 94 17.82 -8.64 -2.91
CA ILE A 94 16.38 -8.39 -2.86
C ILE A 94 15.86 -8.92 -1.52
N LEU A 95 15.45 -8.00 -0.65
CA LEU A 95 14.83 -8.31 0.64
C LEU A 95 13.31 -8.32 0.48
N LEU A 96 12.69 -9.44 0.79
CA LEU A 96 11.26 -9.68 0.65
C LEU A 96 10.65 -9.91 2.02
N THR A 97 9.51 -9.28 2.30
CA THR A 97 8.74 -9.56 3.52
C THR A 97 7.36 -10.09 3.18
N THR A 98 6.91 -11.11 3.91
CA THR A 98 5.58 -11.70 3.72
C THR A 98 5.08 -12.33 5.02
N ARG A 99 3.78 -12.63 5.08
CA ARG A 99 3.18 -13.36 6.20
C ARG A 99 3.31 -14.86 5.97
N ILE A 100 3.69 -15.59 7.01
CA ILE A 100 3.90 -17.05 6.94
C ILE A 100 2.64 -17.80 6.48
N ASP A 101 1.45 -17.37 6.92
CA ASP A 101 0.16 -18.01 6.59
C ASP A 101 -0.32 -17.72 5.15
N SER A 102 0.34 -16.81 4.44
CA SER A 102 -0.05 -16.35 3.11
C SER A 102 1.18 -16.04 2.25
N ASP A 103 2.23 -16.84 2.41
CA ASP A 103 3.49 -16.66 1.69
C ASP A 103 3.30 -17.01 0.20
N PRO A 104 3.40 -16.03 -0.73
CA PRO A 104 3.25 -16.27 -2.15
C PRO A 104 4.52 -16.85 -2.80
N LEU A 105 5.61 -17.02 -2.05
CA LEU A 105 6.87 -17.60 -2.54
C LEU A 105 6.76 -19.13 -2.60
N ASP A 106 5.85 -19.65 -3.40
CA ASP A 106 5.61 -21.08 -3.57
C ASP A 106 6.72 -21.76 -4.41
N ARG A 107 6.53 -23.03 -4.78
CA ARG A 107 7.50 -23.74 -5.64
C ARG A 107 7.58 -23.10 -7.03
N THR A 108 6.46 -22.68 -7.59
CA THR A 108 6.36 -22.07 -8.93
C THR A 108 7.18 -20.79 -9.01
N TRP A 109 7.02 -19.91 -8.02
CA TRP A 109 7.79 -18.68 -7.92
C TRP A 109 9.28 -18.96 -7.79
N ARG A 110 9.67 -19.90 -6.89
CA ARG A 110 11.07 -20.26 -6.68
C ARG A 110 11.73 -20.83 -7.93
N ASP A 111 11.02 -21.66 -8.68
CA ASP A 111 11.55 -22.23 -9.93
C ASP A 111 11.72 -21.17 -11.01
N ARG A 112 10.81 -20.18 -11.07
CA ARG A 112 10.92 -19.02 -11.97
C ARG A 112 12.06 -18.07 -11.59
N ALA A 113 12.31 -17.88 -10.29
CA ALA A 113 13.37 -17.00 -9.80
C ALA A 113 14.80 -17.56 -9.99
N ARG A 114 14.94 -18.81 -10.45
CA ARG A 114 16.27 -19.39 -10.73
C ARG A 114 17.01 -18.59 -11.81
N PRO A 115 18.33 -18.40 -11.68
CA PRO A 115 19.24 -19.06 -10.75
C PRO A 115 19.48 -18.31 -9.43
N ALA A 116 18.65 -17.32 -9.07
CA ALA A 116 18.83 -16.57 -7.82
C ALA A 116 18.79 -17.48 -6.59
N SER A 117 19.72 -17.25 -5.66
CA SER A 117 19.68 -17.90 -4.35
C SER A 117 18.61 -17.25 -3.48
N LEU A 118 17.80 -18.07 -2.81
CA LEU A 118 16.79 -17.63 -1.85
C LEU A 118 17.13 -18.16 -0.46
N THR A 119 17.07 -17.29 0.55
CA THR A 119 17.14 -17.67 1.96
C THR A 119 15.92 -17.11 2.65
N THR A 120 15.17 -17.99 3.33
CA THR A 120 13.99 -17.61 4.12
C THR A 120 14.38 -17.56 5.59
N ILE A 121 13.99 -16.47 6.26
CA ILE A 121 14.18 -16.29 7.70
C ILE A 121 12.78 -16.20 8.31
N ASP A 122 12.38 -17.26 9.01
CA ASP A 122 11.13 -17.27 9.75
C ASP A 122 11.31 -16.51 11.06
N LEU A 123 10.53 -15.44 11.23
CA LEU A 123 10.58 -14.62 12.44
C LEU A 123 9.69 -15.26 13.52
N ALA A 124 10.32 -15.73 14.59
CA ALA A 124 9.62 -16.17 15.79
C ALA A 124 9.10 -14.95 16.59
N PRO A 125 8.10 -15.15 17.46
CA PRO A 125 7.75 -14.14 18.47
C PRO A 125 8.99 -13.70 19.26
N ILE A 126 9.10 -12.41 19.58
CA ILE A 126 10.25 -11.89 20.32
C ILE A 126 10.36 -12.55 21.70
N SER A 127 11.59 -12.81 22.11
CA SER A 127 11.92 -13.40 23.40
C SER A 127 11.52 -12.48 24.55
N LYS A 128 11.49 -13.04 25.76
CA LYS A 128 11.20 -12.26 26.97
C LYS A 128 12.19 -11.11 27.15
N ASP A 129 13.49 -11.37 26.94
CA ASP A 129 14.54 -10.37 27.10
C ASP A 129 14.42 -9.24 26.07
N GLU A 130 14.08 -9.56 24.81
CA GLU A 130 13.80 -8.58 23.76
C GLU A 130 12.52 -7.77 24.07
N THR A 131 11.51 -8.42 24.65
CA THR A 131 10.27 -7.77 25.08
C THR A 131 10.53 -6.77 26.21
N GLU A 132 11.34 -7.14 27.20
CA GLU A 132 11.78 -6.25 28.28
C GLU A 132 12.64 -5.07 27.76
N ALA A 133 13.50 -5.34 26.78
CA ALA A 133 14.27 -4.30 26.09
C ALA A 133 13.34 -3.33 25.35
N LEU A 134 12.33 -3.84 24.64
CA LEU A 134 11.34 -3.03 23.93
C LEU A 134 10.45 -2.20 24.87
N ALA A 135 10.22 -2.68 26.09
CA ALA A 135 9.47 -1.94 27.11
C ALA A 135 10.26 -0.81 27.79
N THR A 136 11.59 -0.84 27.73
CA THR A 136 12.46 0.09 28.47
C THR A 136 12.26 1.58 28.11
N PRO A 137 12.09 1.97 26.83
CA PRO A 137 11.82 3.37 26.44
C PRO A 137 10.54 3.96 27.04
N PHE A 138 9.58 3.12 27.44
CA PHE A 138 8.32 3.55 28.05
C PHE A 138 8.49 3.89 29.55
N GLY A 139 9.71 3.78 30.11
CA GLY A 139 10.01 4.15 31.49
C GLY A 139 9.46 3.18 32.54
N LEU A 140 8.83 2.09 32.10
CA LEU A 140 8.17 1.14 32.98
C LEU A 140 9.04 -0.12 33.12
N ARG A 141 9.93 -0.13 34.11
CA ARG A 141 10.67 -1.34 34.52
C ARG A 141 10.14 -1.79 35.87
N HIS A 142 9.63 -3.02 35.96
CA HIS A 142 9.17 -3.68 37.19
C HIS A 142 7.83 -3.19 37.78
N ASP A 143 6.95 -2.64 36.96
CA ASP A 143 5.54 -2.42 37.32
C ASP A 143 4.74 -3.70 37.01
N ASP A 144 3.83 -4.12 37.90
CA ASP A 144 2.96 -5.28 37.70
C ASP A 144 2.15 -5.17 36.40
N TYR A 145 1.81 -3.94 36.00
CA TYR A 145 1.16 -3.66 34.73
C TYR A 145 2.02 -4.10 33.52
N VAL A 146 3.31 -3.77 33.52
CA VAL A 146 4.23 -4.12 32.43
C VAL A 146 4.39 -5.62 32.31
N LEU A 147 4.51 -6.32 33.44
CA LEU A 147 4.62 -7.77 33.44
C LEU A 147 3.36 -8.41 32.84
N GLU A 148 2.17 -7.89 33.12
CA GLU A 148 0.93 -8.32 32.48
C GLU A 148 0.92 -7.96 30.98
N CYS A 149 1.41 -6.78 30.57
CA CYS A 149 1.55 -6.42 29.16
C CYS A 149 2.47 -7.36 28.40
N ILE A 150 3.65 -7.68 28.96
CA ILE A 150 4.61 -8.64 28.41
C ILE A 150 3.96 -10.02 28.24
N ARG A 151 3.28 -10.49 29.29
CA ARG A 151 2.59 -11.78 29.28
C ARG A 151 1.49 -11.84 28.22
N ARG A 152 0.73 -10.74 28.05
CA ARG A 152 -0.35 -10.63 27.07
C ARG A 152 0.15 -10.48 25.64
N ALA A 153 1.22 -9.73 25.44
CA ALA A 153 1.81 -9.51 24.13
C ALA A 153 2.24 -10.83 23.48
N GLY A 154 2.65 -11.82 24.28
CA GLY A 154 2.96 -13.16 23.79
C GLY A 154 4.08 -13.16 22.73
N GLY A 155 5.04 -12.23 22.85
CA GLY A 155 6.12 -12.04 21.88
C GLY A 155 5.72 -11.30 20.60
N ASN A 156 4.56 -10.63 20.56
CA ASN A 156 4.20 -9.72 19.49
C ASN A 156 4.68 -8.28 19.80
N PRO A 157 5.69 -7.75 19.09
CA PRO A 157 6.26 -6.43 19.37
C PRO A 157 5.23 -5.30 19.29
N LEU A 158 4.40 -5.32 18.23
CA LEU A 158 3.38 -4.31 18.02
C LEU A 158 2.32 -4.37 19.13
N PHE A 159 1.90 -5.57 19.54
CA PHE A 159 0.92 -5.70 20.61
C PHE A 159 1.47 -5.19 21.93
N LEU A 160 2.73 -5.50 22.26
CA LEU A 160 3.40 -4.98 23.45
C LEU A 160 3.40 -3.45 23.44
N GLU A 161 3.89 -2.84 22.36
CA GLU A 161 3.99 -1.39 22.23
C GLU A 161 2.63 -0.73 22.47
N GLN A 162 1.58 -1.27 21.86
CA GLN A 162 0.23 -0.74 22.03
C GLN A 162 -0.31 -0.91 23.46
N LEU A 163 -0.01 -2.02 24.14
CA LEU A 163 -0.39 -2.23 25.53
C LEU A 163 0.32 -1.23 26.45
N LEU A 164 1.61 -0.99 26.25
CA LEU A 164 2.39 -0.06 27.06
C LEU A 164 1.95 1.39 26.86
N LEU A 165 1.59 1.79 25.63
CA LEU A 165 1.02 3.11 25.33
C LEU A 165 -0.32 3.37 26.03
N GLU A 166 -1.14 2.33 26.28
CA GLU A 166 -2.39 2.49 27.02
C GLU A 166 -2.21 2.58 28.55
N GLY A 167 -1.06 2.15 29.05
CA GLY A 167 -0.79 1.95 30.47
C GLY A 167 -0.91 3.19 31.34
N GLU A 168 -0.75 4.40 30.78
CA GLU A 168 -0.98 5.62 31.55
C GLU A 168 -2.48 5.90 31.79
N ALA A 169 -3.36 5.57 30.84
CA ALA A 169 -4.80 5.80 30.93
C ALA A 169 -5.57 4.62 31.55
N ALA A 170 -4.99 3.41 31.52
CA ALA A 170 -5.65 2.16 31.94
C ALA A 170 -5.25 1.68 33.35
N ARG A 171 -4.53 2.47 34.16
CA ARG A 171 -4.21 2.14 35.57
C ARG A 171 -5.51 1.92 36.38
N GLY A 172 -6.00 0.68 36.42
CA GLY A 172 -7.24 0.28 37.08
C GLY A 172 -8.20 -0.56 36.23
N GLU A 173 -7.98 -0.66 34.90
CA GLU A 173 -8.78 -1.47 33.97
C GLU A 173 -8.03 -2.75 33.56
N ARG A 174 -8.77 -3.78 33.11
CA ARG A 174 -8.19 -5.05 32.65
C ARG A 174 -7.39 -4.84 31.36
N VAL A 175 -6.15 -5.32 31.33
CA VAL A 175 -5.28 -5.31 30.14
C VAL A 175 -6.00 -6.00 28.95
N PRO A 176 -6.14 -5.32 27.79
CA PRO A 176 -6.88 -5.85 26.65
C PRO A 176 -6.37 -7.21 26.16
N GLY A 177 -7.27 -8.01 25.57
CA GLY A 177 -6.98 -9.37 25.10
C GLY A 177 -6.38 -9.46 23.70
N SER A 178 -6.40 -8.37 22.92
CA SER A 178 -5.88 -8.34 21.56
C SER A 178 -5.60 -6.90 21.08
N ILE A 179 -4.81 -6.73 20.00
CA ILE A 179 -4.62 -5.43 19.33
C ILE A 179 -5.98 -4.87 18.90
N GLN A 180 -6.89 -5.73 18.42
CA GLN A 180 -8.25 -5.30 18.08
C GLN A 180 -9.00 -4.75 19.30
N SER A 181 -8.82 -5.35 20.48
CA SER A 181 -9.45 -4.88 21.73
C SER A 181 -8.87 -3.54 22.19
N ILE A 182 -7.56 -3.32 22.01
CA ILE A 182 -6.90 -2.03 22.24
C ILE A 182 -7.50 -0.97 21.31
N VAL A 183 -7.46 -1.23 19.99
CA VAL A 183 -7.98 -0.27 19.00
C VAL A 183 -9.46 0.00 19.24
N LEU A 184 -10.25 -1.01 19.57
CA LEU A 184 -11.66 -0.85 19.91
C LEU A 184 -11.84 -0.01 21.19
N SER A 185 -11.06 -0.24 22.24
CA SER A 185 -11.10 0.55 23.48
C SER A 185 -10.74 2.01 23.25
N ARG A 186 -9.67 2.29 22.49
CA ARG A 186 -9.32 3.67 22.09
C ARG A 186 -10.43 4.31 21.28
N THR A 187 -10.94 3.58 20.30
CA THR A 187 -12.07 4.03 19.45
C THR A 187 -13.33 4.29 20.29
N ASP A 188 -13.58 3.50 21.32
CA ASP A 188 -14.73 3.64 22.23
C ASP A 188 -14.62 4.85 23.17
N ARG A 189 -13.40 5.31 23.44
CA ARG A 189 -13.13 6.56 24.18
C ARG A 189 -13.20 7.80 23.30
N LEU A 190 -13.19 7.65 21.97
CA LEU A 190 -13.34 8.79 21.06
C LEU A 190 -14.76 9.37 21.12
N PRO A 191 -14.90 10.71 21.02
CA PRO A 191 -16.19 11.33 20.79
C PRO A 191 -16.87 10.73 19.56
N GLN A 192 -18.20 10.67 19.58
CA GLN A 192 -19.00 10.01 18.54
C GLN A 192 -18.64 10.46 17.12
N LEU A 193 -18.43 11.77 16.92
CA LEU A 193 -18.04 12.33 15.62
C LEU A 193 -16.68 11.83 15.15
N VAL A 194 -15.69 11.76 16.06
CA VAL A 194 -14.33 11.32 15.78
C VAL A 194 -14.29 9.82 15.46
N ARG A 195 -15.09 9.03 16.18
CA ARG A 195 -15.31 7.61 15.88
C ARG A 195 -15.93 7.41 14.50
N SER A 196 -16.96 8.20 14.17
CA SER A 196 -17.62 8.15 12.85
C SER A 196 -16.64 8.46 11.72
N ALA A 197 -15.79 9.48 11.88
CA ALA A 197 -14.76 9.81 10.90
C ALA A 197 -13.75 8.68 10.71
N LEU A 198 -13.28 8.05 11.80
CA LEU A 198 -12.37 6.91 11.73
C LEU A 198 -12.99 5.69 11.04
N GLN A 199 -14.26 5.39 11.33
CA GLN A 199 -15.00 4.30 10.67
C GLN A 199 -15.16 4.57 9.17
N VAL A 200 -15.55 5.78 8.79
CA VAL A 200 -15.67 6.17 7.37
C VAL A 200 -14.33 6.02 6.66
N ALA A 201 -13.25 6.56 7.25
CA ALA A 201 -11.90 6.42 6.71
C ALA A 201 -11.50 4.95 6.49
N SER A 202 -11.89 4.05 7.40
CA SER A 202 -11.54 2.63 7.32
C SER A 202 -12.17 1.91 6.12
N VAL A 203 -13.36 2.37 5.71
CA VAL A 203 -14.09 1.86 4.55
C VAL A 203 -13.47 2.36 3.24
N ILE A 204 -12.97 3.60 3.22
CA ILE A 204 -12.26 4.16 2.06
C ILE A 204 -10.98 3.37 1.79
N GLY A 205 -10.15 3.13 2.80
CA GLY A 205 -8.94 2.34 2.62
C GLY A 205 -7.81 2.69 3.59
N GLN A 206 -6.62 2.16 3.29
CA GLN A 206 -5.44 2.38 4.12
C GLN A 206 -4.93 3.82 4.05
N ARG A 207 -5.05 4.46 2.88
CA ARG A 207 -4.81 5.88 2.62
C ARG A 207 -6.11 6.54 2.18
N PHE A 208 -6.32 7.80 2.55
CA PHE A 208 -7.52 8.54 2.20
C PHE A 208 -7.27 10.05 2.20
N ARG A 209 -8.02 10.75 1.34
CA ARG A 209 -8.06 12.22 1.31
C ARG A 209 -8.96 12.74 2.43
N PRO A 210 -8.52 13.70 3.26
CA PRO A 210 -9.34 14.29 4.33
C PRO A 210 -10.71 14.80 3.85
N GLU A 211 -10.75 15.36 2.64
CA GLU A 211 -11.94 15.97 2.04
C GLU A 211 -13.06 14.95 1.80
N LEU A 212 -12.70 13.73 1.39
CA LEU A 212 -13.68 12.66 1.15
C LEU A 212 -14.35 12.23 2.45
N VAL A 213 -13.58 12.12 3.54
CA VAL A 213 -14.14 11.81 4.87
C VAL A 213 -15.07 12.93 5.35
N ARG A 214 -14.65 14.21 5.22
CA ARG A 214 -15.46 15.38 5.58
C ARG A 214 -16.82 15.39 4.88
N GLN A 215 -16.84 15.09 3.58
CA GLN A 215 -18.08 15.00 2.80
C GLN A 215 -18.99 13.86 3.28
N LEU A 216 -18.41 12.71 3.63
CA LEU A 216 -19.16 11.52 4.05
C LEU A 216 -19.73 11.63 5.47
N ILE A 217 -19.06 12.36 6.36
CA ILE A 217 -19.58 12.68 7.70
C ILE A 217 -20.40 13.98 7.73
N GLU A 218 -20.51 14.68 6.60
CA GLU A 218 -21.23 15.94 6.45
C GLU A 218 -20.70 17.08 7.37
N ASP A 219 -19.38 17.12 7.57
CA ASP A 219 -18.68 18.13 8.36
C ASP A 219 -17.43 18.66 7.62
N PRO A 220 -17.55 19.77 6.88
CA PRO A 220 -16.46 20.38 6.13
C PRO A 220 -15.30 20.89 6.99
N GLU A 221 -15.56 21.25 8.23
CA GLU A 221 -14.58 21.83 9.16
C GLU A 221 -13.96 20.77 10.07
N TYR A 222 -14.28 19.49 9.87
CA TYR A 222 -13.76 18.41 10.69
C TYR A 222 -12.22 18.36 10.66
N ALA A 223 -11.66 18.36 11.86
CA ALA A 223 -10.23 18.36 12.12
C ALA A 223 -9.74 16.96 12.53
N PHE A 224 -8.68 16.50 11.88
CA PHE A 224 -8.11 15.16 12.11
C PHE A 224 -7.06 15.15 13.24
N ASP A 225 -6.79 16.28 13.89
CA ASP A 225 -5.75 16.43 14.90
C ASP A 225 -5.89 15.42 16.04
N ARG A 226 -7.13 15.09 16.43
CA ARG A 226 -7.36 14.09 17.47
C ARG A 226 -7.01 12.67 17.04
N LEU A 227 -7.32 12.29 15.80
CA LEU A 227 -6.94 10.97 15.26
C LEU A 227 -5.41 10.86 15.09
N ILE A 228 -4.74 11.98 14.80
CA ILE A 228 -3.28 12.07 14.71
C ILE A 228 -2.64 12.00 16.09
N ALA A 229 -3.16 12.76 17.07
CA ALA A 229 -2.66 12.78 18.44
C ALA A 229 -2.76 11.39 19.11
N GLU A 230 -3.83 10.64 18.83
CA GLU A 230 -4.04 9.27 19.31
C GLU A 230 -3.24 8.22 18.51
N SER A 231 -2.39 8.65 17.56
CA SER A 231 -1.59 7.79 16.67
C SER A 231 -2.41 6.76 15.88
N LEU A 232 -3.67 7.08 15.58
CA LEU A 232 -4.56 6.22 14.79
C LEU A 232 -4.32 6.42 13.29
N VAL A 233 -4.02 7.66 12.90
CA VAL A 233 -3.68 8.06 11.54
C VAL A 233 -2.43 8.96 11.54
N VAL A 234 -1.69 8.96 10.44
CA VAL A 234 -0.48 9.75 10.22
C VAL A 234 -0.59 10.51 8.90
N LYS A 235 0.11 11.65 8.81
CA LYS A 235 0.19 12.44 7.57
C LYS A 235 1.06 11.73 6.54
N SER A 236 0.62 11.74 5.28
CA SER A 236 1.29 11.14 4.13
C SER A 236 1.14 12.05 2.91
N GLY A 237 1.95 13.09 2.82
CA GLY A 237 1.76 14.15 1.82
C GLY A 237 0.47 14.92 2.07
N ASP A 238 -0.37 15.04 1.04
CA ASP A 238 -1.70 15.67 1.12
C ASP A 238 -2.79 14.70 1.63
N GLU A 239 -2.43 13.44 1.89
CA GLU A 239 -3.34 12.42 2.39
C GLU A 239 -3.10 12.09 3.87
N LEU A 240 -4.05 11.36 4.45
CA LEU A 240 -3.88 10.66 5.71
C LEU A 240 -3.81 9.16 5.46
N ARG A 241 -3.02 8.48 6.28
CA ARG A 241 -2.89 7.02 6.27
C ARG A 241 -3.12 6.48 7.68
N PHE A 242 -3.80 5.36 7.82
CA PHE A 242 -3.83 4.65 9.10
C PHE A 242 -2.41 4.31 9.54
N ALA A 243 -2.07 4.54 10.81
CA ALA A 243 -0.73 4.25 11.31
C ALA A 243 -0.35 2.78 11.06
N HIS A 244 -1.33 1.87 11.28
CA HIS A 244 -1.21 0.44 10.99
C HIS A 244 -2.47 -0.13 10.34
N ALA A 245 -2.30 -1.15 9.48
CA ALA A 245 -3.41 -1.86 8.84
C ALA A 245 -4.39 -2.49 9.85
N LEU A 246 -3.90 -2.98 10.99
CA LEU A 246 -4.77 -3.52 12.05
C LEU A 246 -5.72 -2.48 12.66
N ILE A 247 -5.33 -1.20 12.69
CA ILE A 247 -6.18 -0.11 13.19
C ILE A 247 -7.36 0.08 12.23
N ARG A 248 -7.04 0.15 10.92
CA ARG A 248 -8.05 0.21 9.86
C ARG A 248 -8.99 -0.98 9.94
N ASP A 249 -8.45 -2.20 9.98
CA ASP A 249 -9.26 -3.42 9.98
C ASP A 249 -10.17 -3.50 11.20
N SER A 250 -9.68 -3.06 12.37
CA SER A 250 -10.50 -3.01 13.60
C SER A 250 -11.61 -1.95 13.51
N ALA A 251 -11.31 -0.76 12.96
CA ALA A 251 -12.31 0.28 12.72
C ALA A 251 -13.36 -0.16 11.69
N TYR A 252 -12.94 -0.94 10.67
CA TYR A 252 -13.80 -1.49 9.63
C TYR A 252 -14.72 -2.62 10.14
N GLN A 253 -14.21 -3.47 11.05
CA GLN A 253 -14.97 -4.58 11.63
C GLN A 253 -15.94 -4.17 12.76
N SER A 254 -15.89 -2.91 13.21
CA SER A 254 -16.84 -2.32 14.18
C SER A 254 -18.29 -2.47 13.68
N PRO A 255 -19.29 -2.75 14.56
CA PRO A 255 -20.54 -3.39 14.16
C PRO A 255 -21.42 -2.47 13.29
N LEU A 256 -21.23 -2.56 11.97
CA LEU A 256 -22.00 -1.86 10.94
C LEU A 256 -22.09 -2.66 9.64
N LYS A 257 -22.14 -3.99 9.68
CA LYS A 257 -22.28 -4.83 8.45
C LYS A 257 -23.42 -4.38 7.52
N GLU A 258 -24.51 -3.80 8.04
CA GLU A 258 -25.60 -3.23 7.22
C GLU A 258 -25.39 -1.77 6.79
N ARG A 259 -24.63 -0.96 7.54
CA ARG A 259 -24.26 0.41 7.09
C ARG A 259 -23.08 0.40 6.12
N GLY A 260 -22.27 -0.66 6.11
CA GLY A 260 -21.12 -0.83 5.21
C GLY A 260 -21.53 -0.76 3.74
N PHE A 261 -22.57 -1.48 3.32
CA PHE A 261 -23.05 -1.46 1.92
C PHE A 261 -23.45 -0.06 1.46
N LYS A 262 -24.23 0.65 2.27
CA LYS A 262 -24.68 2.03 1.97
C LYS A 262 -23.51 3.00 1.92
N LEU A 263 -22.53 2.83 2.81
CA LEU A 263 -21.35 3.66 2.84
C LEU A 263 -20.44 3.40 1.64
N HIS A 264 -20.24 2.14 1.25
CA HIS A 264 -19.54 1.79 0.01
C HIS A 264 -20.22 2.40 -1.22
N ALA A 265 -21.56 2.33 -1.32
CA ALA A 265 -22.30 2.98 -2.41
C ALA A 265 -22.12 4.52 -2.40
N ARG A 266 -22.16 5.15 -1.22
CA ARG A 266 -21.94 6.60 -1.10
C ARG A 266 -20.52 6.98 -1.47
N ILE A 267 -19.51 6.20 -1.07
CA ILE A 267 -18.11 6.40 -1.47
C ILE A 267 -17.98 6.27 -2.99
N ALA A 268 -18.54 5.22 -3.61
CA ALA A 268 -18.53 5.06 -5.05
C ALA A 268 -19.13 6.27 -5.80
N SER A 269 -20.16 6.92 -5.24
CA SER A 269 -20.77 8.12 -5.83
C SER A 269 -19.95 9.41 -5.68
N LEU A 270 -18.94 9.41 -4.80
CA LEU A 270 -18.09 10.56 -4.48
C LEU A 270 -16.65 10.40 -4.99
N ILE A 271 -16.26 9.19 -5.40
CA ILE A 271 -14.98 8.96 -6.06
C ILE A 271 -15.02 9.66 -7.42
N ASP A 272 -14.01 10.46 -7.69
CA ASP A 272 -13.84 11.14 -8.95
C ASP A 272 -13.69 10.12 -10.09
N ASN A 273 -14.14 10.49 -11.30
CA ASN A 273 -14.13 9.60 -12.48
C ASN A 273 -12.71 9.20 -12.95
N ASP A 274 -11.66 9.75 -12.34
CA ASP A 274 -10.27 9.44 -12.62
C ASP A 274 -9.74 8.19 -11.90
N GLU A 275 -10.45 7.70 -10.88
CA GLU A 275 -10.15 6.46 -10.13
C GLU A 275 -11.20 5.34 -10.34
N PRO A 276 -11.46 4.90 -11.59
CA PRO A 276 -12.60 4.01 -11.88
C PRO A 276 -12.43 2.60 -11.29
N ALA A 277 -11.21 2.13 -11.07
CA ALA A 277 -10.95 0.85 -10.42
C ALA A 277 -11.32 0.87 -8.92
N LEU A 278 -11.02 1.96 -8.23
CA LEU A 278 -11.40 2.17 -6.83
C LEU A 278 -12.93 2.26 -6.71
N MET A 279 -13.58 3.02 -7.60
CA MET A 279 -15.04 3.09 -7.69
C MET A 279 -15.67 1.70 -7.88
N ALA A 280 -15.14 0.89 -8.80
CA ALA A 280 -15.64 -0.47 -9.04
C ALA A 280 -15.52 -1.38 -7.81
N ALA A 281 -14.40 -1.32 -7.09
CA ALA A 281 -14.21 -2.07 -5.84
C ALA A 281 -15.21 -1.68 -4.75
N HIS A 282 -15.55 -0.38 -4.65
CA HIS A 282 -16.58 0.10 -3.74
C HIS A 282 -17.99 -0.35 -4.18
N LEU A 283 -18.31 -0.33 -5.48
CA LEU A 283 -19.59 -0.84 -5.98
C LEU A 283 -19.75 -2.35 -5.71
N GLU A 284 -18.70 -3.14 -5.89
CA GLU A 284 -18.70 -4.57 -5.56
C GLU A 284 -18.92 -4.79 -4.06
N SER A 285 -18.20 -4.04 -3.23
CA SER A 285 -18.36 -4.08 -1.77
C SER A 285 -19.75 -3.61 -1.32
N ALA A 286 -20.42 -2.75 -2.10
CA ALA A 286 -21.81 -2.33 -1.92
C ALA A 286 -22.84 -3.37 -2.41
N LYS A 287 -22.40 -4.45 -3.09
CA LYS A 287 -23.24 -5.42 -3.81
C LYS A 287 -24.12 -4.75 -4.86
N ASP A 288 -23.61 -3.71 -5.50
CA ASP A 288 -24.29 -3.01 -6.58
C ASP A 288 -24.19 -3.84 -7.88
N GLU A 289 -25.30 -3.98 -8.59
CA GLU A 289 -25.38 -4.76 -9.84
C GLU A 289 -24.53 -4.14 -10.97
N SER A 290 -24.18 -2.86 -10.85
CA SER A 290 -23.31 -2.17 -11.80
C SER A 290 -21.82 -2.47 -11.61
N ALA A 291 -21.40 -3.13 -10.52
CA ALA A 291 -19.99 -3.38 -10.24
C ALA A 291 -19.22 -4.08 -11.39
N PRO A 292 -19.74 -5.14 -12.04
CA PRO A 292 -19.07 -5.75 -13.19
C PRO A 292 -18.90 -4.78 -14.37
N ARG A 293 -19.89 -3.91 -14.59
CA ARG A 293 -19.83 -2.87 -15.62
C ARG A 293 -18.81 -1.79 -15.26
N ALA A 294 -18.76 -1.37 -14.00
CA ALA A 294 -17.76 -0.42 -13.53
C ALA A 294 -16.34 -0.98 -13.66
N TYR A 295 -16.11 -2.27 -13.35
CA TYR A 295 -14.82 -2.92 -13.61
C TYR A 295 -14.49 -2.95 -15.11
N PHE A 296 -15.47 -3.22 -15.97
CA PHE A 296 -15.29 -3.17 -17.41
C PHE A 296 -14.97 -1.75 -17.90
N GLU A 297 -15.69 -0.74 -17.41
CA GLU A 297 -15.46 0.66 -17.74
C GLU A 297 -14.13 1.16 -17.19
N ALA A 298 -13.68 0.72 -16.02
CA ALA A 298 -12.35 1.00 -15.48
C ALA A 298 -11.25 0.43 -16.39
N ALA A 299 -11.34 -0.85 -16.73
CA ALA A 299 -10.42 -1.51 -17.65
C ALA A 299 -10.45 -0.85 -19.04
N TYR A 300 -11.62 -0.40 -19.49
CA TYR A 300 -11.80 0.28 -20.78
C TYR A 300 -11.29 1.73 -20.76
N ALA A 301 -11.48 2.46 -19.65
CA ALA A 301 -10.98 3.82 -19.45
C ALA A 301 -9.47 3.83 -19.35
N GLU A 302 -8.85 2.87 -18.65
CA GLU A 302 -7.40 2.66 -18.74
C GLU A 302 -6.97 2.41 -20.18
N ARG A 303 -7.67 1.53 -20.90
CA ARG A 303 -7.39 1.25 -22.31
C ARG A 303 -7.61 2.45 -23.24
N LEU A 304 -8.53 3.35 -22.91
CA LEU A 304 -8.84 4.56 -23.70
C LEU A 304 -7.91 5.72 -23.37
N LYS A 305 -7.56 5.96 -22.10
CA LYS A 305 -6.50 6.92 -21.73
C LYS A 305 -5.22 6.57 -22.47
N ILE A 306 -4.93 5.28 -22.56
CA ILE A 306 -3.94 4.72 -23.46
C ILE A 306 -4.24 5.17 -24.91
N ARG A 307 -5.39 4.83 -25.52
CA ARG A 307 -5.68 5.14 -26.94
C ARG A 307 -5.82 6.63 -27.36
N SER A 308 -6.43 7.49 -26.55
CA SER A 308 -6.63 8.92 -26.86
C SER A 308 -5.31 9.68 -26.83
N ASP A 309 -4.45 9.29 -25.90
CA ASP A 309 -3.09 9.80 -25.82
C ASP A 309 -2.29 9.49 -27.08
N CYS A 310 -2.44 8.33 -27.72
CA CYS A 310 -1.83 8.11 -29.04
C CYS A 310 -2.45 9.02 -30.09
N ALA A 311 -3.78 9.06 -30.18
CA ALA A 311 -4.48 9.76 -31.25
C ALA A 311 -4.20 11.28 -31.28
N CYS A 312 -4.16 11.94 -30.12
CA CYS A 312 -3.80 13.36 -30.03
C CYS A 312 -2.36 13.63 -30.47
N ARG A 313 -1.43 12.72 -30.19
CA ARG A 313 -0.01 12.87 -30.54
C ARG A 313 0.25 12.64 -32.02
N THR A 314 -0.45 11.69 -32.62
CA THR A 314 -0.46 11.49 -34.07
C THR A 314 -1.06 12.69 -34.83
N TRP A 315 -2.05 13.39 -34.25
CA TRP A 315 -2.65 14.59 -34.86
C TRP A 315 -1.72 15.83 -34.77
N ASP A 316 -1.03 16.03 -33.66
CA ASP A 316 -0.08 17.13 -33.48
C ASP A 316 1.20 16.99 -34.34
N GLN A 317 1.68 15.75 -34.56
CA GLN A 317 2.82 15.49 -35.46
C GLN A 317 2.48 15.80 -36.93
N ASN A 318 1.26 15.48 -37.38
CA ASN A 318 0.81 15.77 -38.74
C ASN A 318 0.46 17.26 -38.98
N ARG A 319 0.56 18.11 -37.96
CA ARG A 319 0.27 19.56 -38.04
C ARG A 319 1.54 20.42 -38.14
N GLN A 320 2.74 19.84 -37.93
CA GLN A 320 4.04 20.52 -37.97
C GLN A 320 4.86 20.27 -39.24
N GLU A 321 4.34 19.50 -40.20
CA GLU A 321 4.89 19.43 -41.55
C GLU A 321 4.04 20.32 -42.50
N PRO A 322 4.64 21.26 -43.25
CA PRO A 322 3.93 22.16 -44.15
C PRO A 322 3.34 21.49 -45.39
#